data_AF-A0A8H8C3N1-F1
#
_entry.id   AF-A0A8H8C3N1-F1
#
_cell.length_a   1.000
_cell.length_b   1.000
_cell.length_c   1.000
_cell.angle_alpha   90.00
_cell.angle_beta   90.00
_cell.angle_gamma   90.00
#
_symmetry.space_group_name_H-M   'P 1'
#
loop_
_entity.id
_entity.type
_entity.pdbx_description
1 polymer ?
#
loop_
_entity_poly.entity_id
_entity_poly.type
_entity_poly.pdbx_seq_one_letter_code
_entity_poly.pdbx_strand_id
1 'polypeptide(L)' 'MSGTLDWTHADWDSTARYSLTIDIVNTYLKSLFGNWKFYTQFSDSDTIKYWVPRKLSDVEKNELKAKGYF' A
#
# COMPACT_ATOMS: atom_id res chain seq x y z
N MET A 1 -10.39 17.35 4.64
CA MET A 1 -9.38 17.58 5.70
C MET A 1 -8.00 17.46 5.05
N SER A 2 -7.25 18.57 4.96
CA SER A 2 -5.88 18.58 4.44
C SER A 2 -4.91 18.48 5.62
N GLY A 3 -4.89 17.31 6.27
CA GLY A 3 -3.76 16.98 7.13
C GLY A 3 -2.60 16.64 6.22
N THR A 4 -1.55 17.47 6.20
CA THR A 4 -0.34 17.17 5.43
C THR A 4 0.22 15.85 5.96
N LEU A 5 0.21 14.81 5.13
CA LEU A 5 0.78 13.52 5.48
C LEU A 5 2.28 13.71 5.74
N ASP A 6 2.78 13.22 6.88
CA ASP A 6 4.20 13.32 7.20
C ASP A 6 5.00 12.25 6.47
N TRP A 7 5.85 12.66 5.54
CA TRP A 7 6.72 11.78 4.75
C TRP A 7 8.16 11.73 5.28
N THR A 8 8.47 12.39 6.40
CA THR A 8 9.84 12.39 6.97
C THR A 8 10.33 11.01 7.39
N HIS A 9 9.40 10.11 7.71
CA HIS A 9 9.66 8.72 8.09
C HIS A 9 9.21 7.73 7.01
N ALA A 10 9.07 8.18 5.77
CA ALA A 10 8.64 7.33 4.69
C ALA A 10 9.65 6.19 4.44
N ASP A 11 9.12 4.99 4.26
CA ASP A 11 9.92 3.77 4.05
C ASP A 11 9.19 2.84 3.08
N TRP A 12 9.93 1.88 2.55
CA TRP A 12 9.34 0.77 1.81
C TRP A 12 8.59 -0.14 2.78
N ASP A 13 7.38 -0.49 2.38
CA ASP A 13 6.63 -1.58 2.97
C ASP A 13 6.23 -2.56 1.86
N SER A 14 5.88 -3.78 2.26
CA SER A 14 5.59 -4.86 1.33
C SER A 14 4.48 -5.75 1.83
N THR A 15 3.73 -6.29 0.87
CA THR A 15 2.73 -7.34 1.09
C THR A 15 2.88 -8.44 0.06
N ALA A 16 2.43 -9.64 0.43
CA ALA A 16 2.37 -10.76 -0.48
C ALA A 16 1.33 -10.49 -1.58
N ARG A 17 1.65 -10.90 -2.81
CA ARG A 17 0.87 -10.58 -4.01
C ARG A 17 -0.51 -11.21 -3.95
N TYR A 18 -0.66 -12.51 -3.72
CA TYR A 18 -1.95 -13.24 -3.61
C TYR A 18 -3.14 -12.55 -4.32
N SER A 19 -3.08 -12.45 -5.65
CA SER A 19 -4.07 -11.80 -6.55
C SER A 19 -4.17 -10.27 -6.55
N LEU A 20 -3.41 -9.57 -5.72
CA LEU A 20 -3.25 -8.11 -5.76
C LEU A 20 -2.56 -7.66 -7.05
N THR A 21 -3.14 -6.62 -7.64
CA THR A 21 -2.53 -5.82 -8.71
C THR A 21 -1.99 -4.52 -8.13
N ILE A 22 -1.11 -3.85 -8.88
CA ILE A 22 -0.62 -2.51 -8.51
C ILE A 22 -1.79 -1.53 -8.32
N ASP A 23 -2.85 -1.66 -9.12
CA ASP A 23 -4.02 -0.78 -9.04
C ASP A 23 -4.84 -0.99 -7.76
N ILE A 24 -5.02 -2.25 -7.32
CA ILE A 24 -5.69 -2.55 -6.05
C ILE A 24 -4.90 -1.95 -4.89
N VAL A 25 -3.58 -2.15 -4.89
CA VAL A 25 -2.69 -1.59 -3.85
C VAL A 25 -2.76 -0.06 -3.85
N ASN A 26 -2.61 0.58 -5.01
CA ASN A 26 -2.67 2.04 -5.11
C ASN A 26 -4.03 2.60 -4.68
N THR A 27 -5.13 1.94 -5.01
CA THR A 27 -6.48 2.34 -4.60
C THR A 27 -6.63 2.26 -3.08
N TYR A 28 -6.15 1.17 -2.48
CA TYR A 28 -6.16 1.01 -1.03
C TYR A 28 -5.29 2.06 -0.34
N LEU A 29 -4.06 2.27 -0.78
CA LEU A 29 -3.17 3.31 -0.24
C LEU A 29 -3.79 4.71 -0.33
N LYS A 30 -4.51 5.02 -1.41
CA LYS A 30 -5.24 6.29 -1.54
C LYS A 30 -6.34 6.46 -0.50
N SER A 31 -7.02 5.37 -0.12
CA SER A 31 -8.04 5.41 0.93
C SER A 31 -7.45 5.66 2.33
N LEU A 32 -6.23 5.18 2.59
CA LEU A 32 -5.55 5.36 3.88
C LEU A 32 -4.83 6.70 4.01
N PHE A 33 -4.12 7.09 2.97
CA PHE A 33 -3.12 8.15 3.00
C PHE A 33 -3.53 9.37 2.18
N GLY A 34 -4.69 9.33 1.52
CA GLY A 34 -5.17 10.37 0.63
C GLY A 34 -4.72 10.20 -0.81
N ASN A 35 -5.20 11.07 -1.69
CA ASN A 35 -5.03 10.94 -3.14
C ASN A 35 -3.62 11.34 -3.63
N TRP A 36 -2.61 10.55 -3.25
CA TRP A 36 -1.24 10.69 -3.71
C TRP A 36 -0.91 9.72 -4.84
N LYS A 37 0.18 10.01 -5.56
CA LYS A 37 0.78 9.07 -6.50
C LYS A 37 1.79 8.20 -5.77
N PHE A 38 1.35 7.03 -5.31
CA PHE A 38 2.22 6.05 -4.64
C PHE A 38 3.17 5.40 -5.63
N TYR A 39 4.41 5.18 -5.19
CA TYR A 39 5.35 4.34 -5.92
C TYR A 39 5.11 2.89 -5.49
N THR A 40 4.51 2.09 -6.37
CA THR A 40 4.18 0.68 -6.12
C THR A 40 4.76 -0.16 -7.25
N GLN A 41 5.44 -1.25 -6.91
CA GLN A 41 6.08 -2.14 -7.88
C GLN A 41 6.08 -3.59 -7.38
N PHE A 42 6.13 -4.53 -8.31
CA PHE A 42 6.46 -5.92 -7.98
C PHE A 42 7.93 -5.97 -7.55
N SER A 43 8.20 -6.51 -6.36
CA SER A 43 9.59 -6.80 -5.96
C SER A 43 10.04 -8.11 -6.58
N ASP A 44 9.17 -9.12 -6.53
CA ASP A 44 9.40 -10.50 -6.97
C ASP A 44 8.06 -11.10 -7.46
N SER A 45 8.04 -12.38 -7.82
CA SER A 45 6.82 -13.09 -8.28
C SER A 45 5.65 -12.96 -7.30
N ASP A 46 5.97 -12.99 -5.99
CA ASP A 46 4.98 -13.14 -4.93
C ASP A 46 4.89 -11.93 -4.01
N THR A 47 5.57 -10.82 -4.32
CA THR A 47 5.63 -9.66 -3.42
C THR A 47 5.45 -8.34 -4.17
N ILE A 48 4.59 -7.47 -3.63
CA ILE A 48 4.45 -6.08 -4.04
C ILE A 48 5.05 -5.20 -2.95
N LYS A 49 5.93 -4.28 -3.34
CA LYS A 49 6.47 -3.24 -2.47
C LYS A 49 5.93 -1.86 -2.86
N TYR A 50 5.73 -1.01 -1.86
CA TYR A 50 5.18 0.32 -2.02
C TYR A 50 5.84 1.31 -1.05
N TRP A 51 6.01 2.55 -1.50
CA TRP A 51 6.58 3.64 -0.71
C TRP A 51 5.48 4.43 0.00
N VAL A 52 5.52 4.46 1.32
CA VAL A 52 4.45 4.99 2.17
C VAL A 52 5.02 5.82 3.33
N PRO A 53 4.27 6.81 3.86
CA PRO A 53 4.72 7.66 4.98
C PRO A 53 4.97 6.88 6.28
N ARG A 54 4.29 5.74 6.44
CA ARG A 54 4.44 4.78 7.53
C ARG A 54 4.09 3.40 7.02
N LYS A 55 4.61 2.36 7.68
CA LYS A 55 4.23 0.97 7.39
C LYS A 55 2.74 0.75 7.70
N LEU A 56 2.12 -0.15 6.94
CA LEU A 56 0.77 -0.61 7.25
C LEU A 56 0.83 -1.48 8.50
N SER A 57 -0.16 -1.32 9.37
CA SER A 57 -0.43 -2.24 10.47
C SER A 57 -0.88 -3.60 9.95
N ASP A 58 -0.82 -4.63 10.81
CA ASP A 58 -1.26 -5.98 10.44
C ASP A 58 -2.73 -6.02 10.00
N VAL A 59 -3.58 -5.19 10.61
CA VAL A 59 -4.99 -5.05 10.23
C VAL A 59 -5.11 -4.50 8.81
N GLU A 60 -4.42 -3.40 8.50
CA GLU A 60 -4.43 -2.79 7.17
C GLU A 60 -3.85 -3.74 6.10
N LYS A 61 -2.83 -4.53 6.44
CA LYS A 61 -2.29 -5.56 5.53
C LYS A 61 -3.28 -6.68 5.28
N ASN A 62 -4.04 -7.09 6.29
CA ASN A 62 -5.08 -8.12 6.13
C ASN A 62 -6.25 -7.61 5.30
N GLU A 63 -6.68 -6.36 5.50
CA GLU A 63 -7.68 -5.71 4.66
C GLU A 63 -7.22 -5.61 3.20
N LEU A 64 -5.96 -5.19 2.98
CA LEU A 64 -5.38 -5.14 1.64
C LEU A 64 -5.40 -6.52 0.98
N LYS A 65 -4.94 -7.57 1.67
CA LYS A 65 -4.98 -8.95 1.16
C LYS A 65 -6.40 -9.38 0.80
N ALA A 66 -7.39 -9.05 1.64
CA ALA A 66 -8.79 -9.37 1.36
C ALA A 66 -9.31 -8.73 0.05
N LYS A 67 -8.77 -7.57 -0.37
CA LYS A 67 -9.12 -6.93 -1.66
C LYS A 67 -8.64 -7.72 -2.89
N GLY A 68 -7.64 -8.59 -2.75
CA GLY A 68 -7.14 -9.42 -3.86
C GLY A 68 -8.03 -10.62 -4.17
N TYR A 69 -8.90 -11.03 -3.25
CA TYR A 69 -9.76 -12.21 -3.40
C TYR A 69 -11.16 -11.89 -3.97
N PHE A 70 -11.41 -10.64 -4.38
CA PHE A 70 -12.68 -10.18 -4.97
C PHE A 70 -12.56 -9.95 -6.48
#